data_AF-A0A6J6AXP7-F1
#
_entry.id   AF-A0A6J6AXP7-F1
#
_cell.length_a   1.000
_cell.length_b   1.000
_cell.length_c   1.000
_cell.angle_alpha   90.00
_cell.angle_beta   90.00
_cell.angle_gamma   90.00
#
_symmetry.space_group_name_H-M   'P 1'
#
loop_
_entity.id
_entity.type
_entity.pdbx_description
1 polymer ?
#
loop_
_entity_poly.entity_id
_entity_poly.type
_entity_poly.pdbx_seq_one_letter_code
_entity_poly.pdbx_strand_id
1 'polypeptide(L)'
;MGNDFGFTDRLDYIFVKNGVQVETSKIIGKQPPYGTDHAGVVTSLKITADGSFISPALEEHNRFPITFWKGVGLLALALVTWRIVRRIRR
;
A
#
# COMPACT_ATOMS: atom_id res chain seq x y z
N MET A 1 -39.16 25.34 3.77
CA MET A 1 -38.05 25.19 4.74
C MET A 1 -36.85 25.94 4.19
N GLY A 2 -36.21 26.78 5.01
CA GLY A 2 -35.18 27.76 4.65
C GLY A 2 -35.50 29.13 5.27
N ASN A 3 -34.55 29.75 5.97
CA ASN A 3 -34.70 31.11 6.52
C ASN A 3 -34.13 32.15 5.53
N ASP A 4 -34.29 33.44 5.85
CA ASP A 4 -33.82 34.55 5.00
C ASP A 4 -32.29 34.61 4.81
N PHE A 5 -31.53 33.78 5.53
CA PHE A 5 -30.08 33.61 5.41
C PHE A 5 -29.69 32.36 4.60
N GLY A 6 -30.66 31.61 4.07
CA GLY A 6 -30.47 30.36 3.33
C GLY A 6 -30.52 29.11 4.20
N PHE A 7 -30.35 27.93 3.60
CA PHE A 7 -30.20 26.68 4.35
C PHE A 7 -28.90 26.72 5.17
N THR A 8 -29.03 26.78 6.49
CA THR A 8 -27.91 26.61 7.44
C THR A 8 -27.50 25.15 7.61
N ASP A 9 -28.37 24.23 7.18
CA ASP A 9 -28.18 22.80 7.32
C ASP A 9 -27.14 22.33 6.31
N ARG A 10 -25.96 21.94 6.79
CA ARG A 10 -24.96 21.26 5.97
C ARG A 10 -25.29 19.77 5.98
N LEU A 11 -25.54 19.18 4.80
CA LEU A 11 -25.81 17.75 4.66
C LEU A 11 -24.63 16.98 4.06
N ASP A 12 -23.70 17.70 3.42
CA ASP A 12 -22.50 17.14 2.79
C ASP A 12 -21.27 17.34 3.68
N TYR A 13 -20.53 16.26 3.94
CA TYR A 13 -19.41 16.24 4.87
C TYR A 13 -18.21 15.49 4.30
N ILE A 14 -17.00 15.95 4.66
CA ILE A 14 -15.76 15.22 4.48
C ILE A 14 -15.22 14.92 5.87
N PHE A 15 -15.20 13.64 6.26
CA PHE A 15 -14.61 13.21 7.52
C PHE A 15 -13.16 12.80 7.29
N VAL A 16 -12.28 13.24 8.19
CA VAL A 16 -10.86 12.86 8.19
C VAL A 16 -10.50 12.17 9.50
N LYS A 17 -9.49 11.30 9.44
CA LYS A 17 -8.96 10.55 10.59
C LYS A 17 -7.46 10.78 10.69
N ASN A 18 -6.88 10.53 11.87
CA ASN A 18 -5.45 10.45 12.21
C ASN A 18 -4.46 10.59 11.05
N GLY A 19 -3.47 11.48 11.21
CA GLY A 19 -2.45 11.72 10.19
C GLY A 19 -2.95 12.52 9.00
N VAL A 20 -4.14 13.11 9.06
CA VAL A 20 -4.67 14.00 8.02
C VAL A 20 -5.01 15.35 8.63
N GLN A 21 -4.30 16.38 8.19
CA GLN A 21 -4.51 17.77 8.56
C GLN A 21 -5.37 18.46 7.50
N VAL A 22 -6.44 19.13 7.93
CA VAL A 22 -7.26 19.97 7.05
C VAL A 22 -6.58 21.32 6.89
N GLU A 23 -6.17 21.67 5.67
CA GLU A 23 -5.55 22.97 5.39
C GLU A 23 -6.60 24.03 5.06
N THR A 24 -7.53 23.70 4.16
CA THR A 24 -8.62 24.59 3.76
C THR A 24 -9.88 23.79 3.48
N SER A 25 -11.05 24.36 3.73
CA SER A 25 -12.35 23.79 3.35
C SER A 25 -13.27 24.92 2.89
N LYS A 26 -13.91 24.75 1.74
CA LYS A 26 -14.84 25.72 1.17
C LYS A 26 -16.02 25.06 0.47
N ILE A 27 -17.10 25.81 0.40
CA ILE A 27 -18.26 25.47 -0.41
C ILE A 27 -18.12 26.13 -1.78
N ILE A 28 -18.26 25.35 -2.85
CA ILE A 28 -18.33 25.82 -4.23
C ILE A 28 -19.72 25.53 -4.79
N GLY A 29 -20.09 26.12 -5.92
CA GLY A 29 -21.29 25.68 -6.61
C GLY A 29 -22.61 26.32 -6.13
N LYS A 30 -22.59 27.38 -5.31
CA LYS A 30 -23.80 27.93 -4.67
C LYS A 30 -24.78 28.66 -5.60
N GLN A 31 -24.32 29.11 -6.77
CA GLN A 31 -25.10 29.91 -7.70
C GLN A 31 -24.96 29.34 -9.12
N PRO A 32 -26.02 29.30 -9.94
CA PRO A 32 -25.94 28.77 -11.31
C PRO A 32 -24.78 29.39 -12.14
N PRO A 33 -24.26 28.69 -13.17
CA PRO A 33 -24.74 27.42 -13.73
C PRO A 33 -23.88 26.23 -13.28
N TYR A 34 -24.41 25.40 -12.38
CA TYR A 34 -23.76 24.16 -11.96
C TYR A 34 -24.71 22.97 -12.15
N GLY A 35 -24.15 21.78 -12.41
CA GLY A 35 -24.90 20.59 -12.83
C GLY A 35 -25.59 19.79 -11.71
N THR A 36 -25.76 20.38 -10.53
CA THR A 36 -26.34 19.71 -9.35
C THR A 36 -27.12 20.72 -8.50
N ASP A 37 -28.11 20.22 -7.78
CA ASP A 37 -28.92 20.91 -6.78
C ASP A 37 -28.22 21.03 -5.41
N HIS A 38 -27.03 20.44 -5.24
CA HIS A 38 -26.20 20.55 -4.05
C HIS A 38 -24.94 21.41 -4.30
N ALA A 39 -24.54 22.19 -3.30
CA ALA A 39 -23.28 22.92 -3.34
C ALA A 39 -22.12 21.98 -2.94
N GLY A 40 -21.06 21.93 -3.75
CA GLY A 40 -19.93 21.04 -3.49
C GLY A 40 -19.09 21.46 -2.28
N VAL A 41 -18.68 20.50 -1.46
CA VAL A 41 -17.69 20.68 -0.38
C VAL A 41 -16.31 20.30 -0.91
N VAL A 42 -15.36 21.24 -0.92
CA VAL A 42 -13.99 21.01 -1.39
C VAL A 42 -13.02 21.31 -0.27
N THR A 43 -12.11 20.38 0.00
CA THR A 43 -11.14 20.47 1.10
C THR A 43 -9.72 20.18 0.59
N SER A 44 -8.75 21.02 0.96
CA SER A 44 -7.32 20.70 0.85
C SER A 44 -6.87 19.96 2.10
N LEU A 45 -6.26 18.79 1.91
CA LEU A 45 -5.82 17.91 2.98
C LEU A 45 -4.32 17.69 2.87
N LYS A 46 -3.61 17.89 3.97
CA LYS A 46 -2.23 17.47 4.12
C LYS A 46 -2.19 16.14 4.84
N ILE A 47 -1.66 15.12 4.18
CA ILE A 47 -1.47 13.80 4.76
C ILE A 47 -0.11 13.77 5.44
N THR A 48 -0.09 13.68 6.76
CA THR A 48 1.12 13.47 7.56
C THR A 48 1.35 11.97 7.76
N ALA A 49 2.61 11.56 7.79
CA ALA A 49 2.96 10.18 8.13
C ALA A 49 2.88 9.90 9.65
N ASP A 50 2.22 10.77 10.42
CA ASP A 50 2.11 10.62 11.88
C ASP A 50 1.22 9.40 12.19
N GLY A 51 1.85 8.33 12.68
CA GLY A 51 1.20 7.04 12.87
C GLY A 51 1.32 6.09 11.67
N SER A 52 2.17 6.39 10.68
CA SER A 52 2.62 5.43 9.67
C SER A 52 3.50 4.37 10.33
N PHE A 53 2.89 3.27 10.78
CA PHE A 53 3.64 2.10 11.21
C PHE A 53 4.03 1.30 9.98
N ILE A 54 5.34 1.21 9.71
CA ILE A 54 5.86 0.19 8.80
C ILE A 54 5.93 -1.10 9.61
N SER A 55 5.24 -2.14 9.15
CA SER A 55 5.36 -3.48 9.76
C SER A 55 6.84 -3.89 9.80
N PRO A 56 7.29 -4.59 10.84
CA PRO A 56 8.64 -5.13 10.86
C PRO A 56 8.88 -5.98 9.61
N ALA A 57 10.11 -5.96 9.11
CA ALA A 57 10.49 -6.86 8.03
C ALA A 57 10.24 -8.31 8.46
N LEU A 58 9.86 -9.14 7.48
CA LEU A 58 9.80 -10.59 7.68
C LEU A 58 11.17 -11.10 8.16
N GLU A 59 11.17 -12.16 8.95
CA GLU A 59 12.41 -12.81 9.37
C GLU A 59 13.25 -13.19 8.14
N GLU A 60 14.56 -13.01 8.29
CA GLU A 60 15.51 -13.36 7.24
C GLU A 60 15.46 -14.87 6.99
N HIS A 61 15.27 -15.25 5.73
CA HIS A 61 15.33 -16.63 5.30
C HIS A 61 16.23 -16.75 4.08
N ASN A 62 16.91 -17.89 3.97
CA ASN A 62 17.70 -18.18 2.78
C ASN A 62 16.77 -18.32 1.56
N ARG A 63 17.02 -17.53 0.51
CA ARG A 63 16.26 -17.61 -0.76
C ARG A 63 16.38 -18.97 -1.46
N PHE A 64 17.45 -19.71 -1.20
CA PHE A 64 17.66 -21.03 -1.78
C PHE A 64 17.84 -22.08 -0.66
N PRO A 65 17.17 -23.24 -0.75
CA PRO A 65 17.17 -24.25 0.33
C PRO A 65 18.52 -24.97 0.48
N ILE A 66 19.42 -24.80 -0.49
CA ILE A 66 20.74 -25.42 -0.54
C ILE A 66 21.79 -24.32 -0.40
N THR A 67 22.60 -24.39 0.66
CA THR A 67 23.75 -23.48 0.81
C THR A 67 24.87 -23.87 -0.17
N PHE A 68 25.78 -22.95 -0.46
CA PHE A 68 26.90 -23.18 -1.39
C PHE A 68 27.60 -24.53 -1.17
N TRP A 69 27.99 -24.84 0.07
CA TRP A 69 28.67 -26.09 0.42
C TRP A 69 27.81 -27.35 0.24
N LYS A 70 26.49 -27.26 0.47
CA LYS A 70 25.57 -28.37 0.16
C LYS A 70 25.49 -28.62 -1.35
N GLY A 71 25.52 -27.56 -2.16
CA GLY A 71 25.60 -27.66 -3.61
C GLY A 71 26.90 -28.30 -4.10
N VAL A 72 28.04 -27.89 -3.54
CA VAL A 72 29.36 -28.51 -3.80
C VAL A 72 29.35 -29.99 -3.43
N GLY A 73 28.77 -30.35 -2.29
CA GLY A 73 28.62 -31.73 -1.85
C GLY A 73 27.80 -32.58 -2.82
N LEU A 74 26.65 -32.09 -3.27
CA LEU A 74 25.81 -32.78 -4.28
C LEU A 74 26.55 -32.99 -5.60
N LEU A 75 27.29 -31.98 -6.07
CA LEU A 75 28.07 -32.08 -7.30
C LEU A 75 29.20 -33.11 -7.17
N ALA A 76 29.92 -33.13 -6.05
CA ALA A 76 30.95 -34.13 -5.78
C ALA A 76 30.37 -35.54 -5.75
N LEU A 77 29.22 -35.73 -5.08
CA LEU A 77 28.54 -37.01 -4.98
C LEU A 77 28.07 -37.51 -6.35
N ALA A 78 27.53 -36.62 -7.19
CA ALA A 78 27.16 -36.90 -8.58
C ALA A 78 28.37 -37.31 -9.45
N LEU A 79 29.51 -36.62 -9.32
CA LEU A 79 30.73 -36.96 -10.05
C LEU A 79 31.32 -38.32 -9.63
N VAL A 80 31.31 -38.64 -8.33
CA VAL A 80 31.78 -39.94 -7.83
C VAL A 80 30.89 -41.06 -8.32
N THR A 81 29.57 -40.94 -8.17
CA THR A 81 28.61 -41.94 -8.68
C THR A 81 28.73 -42.11 -10.18
N TRP A 82 28.83 -41.02 -10.94
CA TRP A 82 29.06 -41.08 -12.39
C TRP A 82 30.34 -41.85 -12.75
N ARG A 83 31.46 -41.57 -12.06
CA ARG A 83 32.75 -42.23 -12.31
C ARG A 83 32.68 -43.74 -12.02
N ILE A 84 32.00 -44.13 -10.95
CA ILE A 84 31.79 -45.54 -10.59
C ILE A 84 30.93 -46.23 -11.66
N VAL A 85 29.77 -45.67 -12.00
CA VAL A 85 28.88 -46.25 -13.02
C VAL A 85 29.57 -46.39 -14.37
N ARG A 86 30.33 -45.38 -14.79
CA ARG A 86 31.10 -45.41 -16.04
C ARG A 86 32.16 -46.52 -16.04
N ARG A 87 32.76 -46.84 -14.88
CA ARG A 87 33.75 -47.90 -14.75
C ARG A 87 33.11 -49.30 -14.83
N ILE A 88 31.89 -49.46 -14.32
CA ILE A 88 31.17 -50.75 -14.33
C ILE A 88 30.55 -51.04 -15.70
N ARG A 89 30.11 -50.01 -16.42
CA ARG A 89 29.51 -50.13 -17.76
C ARG A 89 30.52 -50.18 -18.92
N ARG A 90 31.82 -50.14 -18.61
CA ARG A 90 32.90 -50.41 -19.56
C ARG A 90 33.31 -51.86 -19.43
#